data_AF-A0A9P8TJX0-F1
#
_entry.id   AF-A0A9P8TJX0-F1
#
_cell.length_a   1.000
_cell.length_b   1.000
_cell.length_c   1.000
_cell.angle_alpha   90.00
_cell.angle_beta   90.00
_cell.angle_gamma   90.00
#
_symmetry.space_group_name_H-M   'P 1'
#
loop_
_entity.id
_entity.type
_entity.pdbx_description
1 polymer ?
#
loop_
_entity_poly.entity_id
_entity_poly.type
_entity_poly.pdbx_seq_one_letter_code
_entity_poly.pdbx_strand_id
1 'polypeptide(L)'
;MTGVLPSAPISPPMPSTGNRLMALELKDGTVLEGYSFGAPVPSAGELVFQTGMVGYPESITDPSYEGQILVITFPLVGNYGVPDRELRDEDVAELPKYFESNKIHVAGLVIAHYTEEFSHFLAKSSLGTWLKEQNIPAMYGVDTRALTKHLRQSGSMLGRIAVQTDKATVEEATSTNWTKHFEIPEWDDPNVKNLVAKVSTPKPVLYTPNAETPLVKGPDGKTLRILALDIGMKYNQIRCFVRRGVELKVVPWNHDLESEAGQYDGLFLSNGPGDPSVMQSTVEQIKKVVAAQNIPIFGICLGHQLLARASGASTLKLKFGNRGHNIPCVSKISGRCYITSQNHGYAVDINTLSGGWKELFVNANDGSNEGIYHDSLPFFSVQFHPESTPGPRDTEFLFDVFIKSVLEYKQSKVLKAVEFPGGLLADNLAAHPRVHPKKVLVLGSGGLSIGQAGEFDYSGSQAIKALKEEGIYTILINPNIATIQTSKG
;
A
#
# COMPACT_ATOMS: atom_id res chain seq x y z
N MET A 1 9.83 26.32 24.39
CA MET A 1 8.60 26.03 23.64
C MET A 1 7.43 26.38 24.55
N THR A 2 6.56 27.29 24.13
CA THR A 2 5.36 27.69 24.87
C THR A 2 4.43 26.49 25.05
N GLY A 3 3.87 26.33 26.27
CA GLY A 3 3.11 25.14 26.69
C GLY A 3 1.82 24.93 25.91
N VAL A 4 1.91 24.16 24.83
CA VAL A 4 0.74 23.57 24.18
C VAL A 4 0.24 22.45 25.08
N LEU A 5 -1.01 22.57 25.51
CA LEU A 5 -1.68 21.53 26.27
C LEU A 5 -1.90 20.33 25.34
N PRO A 6 -1.41 19.13 25.69
CA PRO A 6 -1.69 17.95 24.90
C PRO A 6 -3.19 17.66 24.82
N SER A 7 -3.63 17.12 23.68
CA SER A 7 -4.99 16.61 23.56
C SER A 7 -5.09 15.32 24.38
N ALA A 8 -5.99 15.29 25.35
CA ALA A 8 -6.20 14.11 26.20
C ALA A 8 -6.66 12.88 25.40
N PRO A 9 -6.40 11.65 25.88
CA PRO A 9 -6.88 10.44 25.24
C PRO A 9 -8.41 10.43 25.06
N ILE A 10 -8.91 9.98 23.91
CA ILE A 10 -10.34 9.91 23.57
C ILE A 10 -11.08 8.72 24.18
N SER A 11 -10.37 7.86 24.91
CA SER A 11 -10.91 6.69 25.61
C SER A 11 -10.20 6.50 26.95
N PRO A 12 -10.85 5.92 27.97
CA PRO A 12 -10.17 5.57 29.22
C PRO A 12 -9.09 4.50 29.01
N PRO A 13 -8.13 4.37 29.95
CA PRO A 13 -7.13 3.30 29.89
C PRO A 13 -7.77 1.94 30.15
N MET A 14 -7.23 0.91 29.50
CA MET A 14 -7.62 -0.48 29.72
C MET A 14 -6.86 -1.09 30.89
N PRO A 15 -7.50 -1.93 31.72
CA PRO A 15 -6.83 -2.64 32.81
C PRO A 15 -5.62 -3.47 32.34
N SER A 16 -5.67 -4.06 31.14
CA SER A 16 -4.63 -4.92 30.59
C SER A 16 -3.34 -4.18 30.19
N THR A 17 -3.43 -2.90 29.84
CA THR A 17 -2.27 -2.09 29.40
C THR A 17 -1.77 -1.15 30.49
N GLY A 18 -2.57 -0.95 31.55
CA GLY A 18 -2.33 0.10 32.54
C GLY A 18 -2.60 1.50 31.97
N ASN A 19 -2.14 2.52 32.69
CA ASN A 19 -2.41 3.94 32.43
C ASN A 19 -1.18 4.74 32.00
N ARG A 20 -0.07 4.08 31.61
CA ARG A 20 1.15 4.78 31.16
C ARG A 20 0.85 5.56 29.88
N LEU A 21 1.07 6.87 29.92
CA LEU A 21 0.85 7.76 28.79
C LEU A 21 2.02 7.74 27.80
N MET A 22 1.68 8.01 26.55
CA MET A 22 2.57 8.40 25.47
C MET A 22 2.07 9.71 24.87
N ALA A 23 2.98 10.57 24.43
CA ALA A 23 2.66 11.82 23.76
C ALA A 23 3.24 11.79 22.34
N LEU A 24 2.38 11.95 21.34
CA LEU A 24 2.74 12.13 19.94
C LEU A 24 2.87 13.63 19.66
N GLU A 25 4.09 14.12 19.52
CA GLU A 25 4.39 15.51 19.15
C GLU A 25 4.72 15.60 17.66
N LEU A 26 4.02 16.48 16.97
CA LEU A 26 4.21 16.78 15.55
C LEU A 26 5.12 17.99 15.38
N LYS A 27 5.78 18.08 14.22
CA LYS A 27 6.74 19.17 13.93
C LYS A 27 6.12 20.57 14.00
N ASP A 28 4.82 20.69 13.82
CA ASP A 28 4.08 21.95 13.91
C ASP A 28 3.65 22.33 15.34
N GLY A 29 4.01 21.51 16.34
CA GLY A 29 3.70 21.73 17.75
C GLY A 29 2.39 21.11 18.22
N THR A 30 1.64 20.41 17.35
CA THR A 30 0.48 19.63 17.78
C THR A 30 0.92 18.48 18.68
N VAL A 31 0.24 18.28 19.81
CA VAL A 31 0.53 17.18 20.74
C VAL A 31 -0.75 16.40 21.05
N LEU A 32 -0.70 15.09 20.86
CA LEU A 32 -1.80 14.17 21.18
C LEU A 32 -1.32 13.14 22.19
N GLU A 33 -2.07 12.93 23.26
CA GLU A 33 -1.80 11.87 24.23
C GLU A 33 -2.62 10.62 23.95
N GLY A 34 -2.06 9.50 24.38
CA GLY A 34 -2.68 8.19 24.33
C GLY A 34 -2.02 7.28 25.35
N TYR A 35 -2.51 6.05 25.46
CA TYR A 35 -1.97 5.05 26.38
C TYR A 35 -1.06 4.08 25.65
N SER A 36 0.07 3.76 26.27
CA SER A 36 1.01 2.76 25.77
C SER A 36 0.37 1.37 25.75
N PHE A 37 0.48 0.67 24.62
CA PHE A 37 0.17 -0.77 24.54
C PHE A 37 1.29 -1.59 23.87
N GLY A 38 2.24 -0.93 23.20
CA GLY A 38 3.48 -1.51 22.70
C GLY A 38 4.63 -1.42 23.71
N ALA A 39 5.86 -1.38 23.19
CA ALA A 39 7.06 -1.17 24.00
C ALA A 39 7.12 0.28 24.54
N PRO A 40 7.46 0.49 25.82
CA PRO A 40 7.54 1.83 26.39
C PRO A 40 8.89 2.50 26.06
N VAL A 41 9.16 2.70 24.77
CA VAL A 41 10.39 3.35 24.27
C VAL A 41 10.06 4.57 23.41
N PRO A 42 10.86 5.65 23.47
CA PRO A 42 10.65 6.80 22.60
C PRO A 42 11.03 6.47 21.14
N SER A 43 10.41 7.16 20.18
CA SER A 43 10.72 7.00 18.75
C SER A 43 10.39 8.26 17.96
N ALA A 44 11.05 8.47 16.82
CA ALA A 44 10.81 9.58 15.91
C ALA A 44 10.83 9.09 14.46
N GLY A 45 10.09 9.77 13.59
CA GLY A 45 10.00 9.42 12.17
C GLY A 45 9.03 10.30 11.40
N GLU A 46 8.81 9.97 10.14
CA GLU A 46 7.75 10.61 9.36
C GLU A 46 6.39 10.03 9.76
N LEU A 47 5.46 10.90 10.13
CA LEU A 47 4.11 10.54 10.53
C LEU A 47 3.22 10.40 9.29
N VAL A 48 2.67 9.21 9.10
CA VAL A 48 1.87 8.84 7.93
C VAL A 48 0.58 8.16 8.37
N PHE A 49 -0.46 8.19 7.54
CA PHE A 49 -1.70 7.46 7.80
C PHE A 49 -2.02 6.49 6.67
N GLN A 50 -2.77 5.42 6.97
CA GLN A 50 -3.30 4.50 5.97
C GLN A 50 -4.81 4.22 6.15
N THR A 51 -5.51 4.01 5.03
CA THR A 51 -6.98 3.84 4.96
C THR A 51 -7.48 2.38 4.90
N GLY A 52 -6.56 1.41 4.86
CA GLY A 52 -6.84 0.00 4.96
C GLY A 52 -7.50 -0.39 6.29
N MET A 53 -8.63 -1.10 6.20
CA MET A 53 -9.43 -1.50 7.37
C MET A 53 -9.00 -2.82 7.99
N VAL A 54 -8.24 -3.62 7.25
CA VAL A 54 -7.78 -4.97 7.62
C VAL A 54 -6.32 -5.14 7.22
N GLY A 55 -5.67 -6.14 7.77
CA GLY A 55 -4.29 -6.50 7.45
C GLY A 55 -3.24 -5.68 8.20
N TYR A 56 -3.49 -5.31 9.47
CA TYR A 56 -2.47 -4.65 10.28
C TYR A 56 -1.18 -5.47 10.49
N PRO A 57 -1.18 -6.82 10.62
CA PRO A 57 0.08 -7.57 10.75
C PRO A 57 0.95 -7.48 9.49
N GLU A 58 0.33 -7.58 8.32
CA GLU A 58 0.98 -7.44 7.03
C GLU A 58 1.43 -5.99 6.81
N SER A 59 0.59 -5.00 7.19
CA SER A 59 0.94 -3.59 7.07
C SER A 59 2.17 -3.21 7.88
N ILE A 60 2.25 -3.61 9.16
CA ILE A 60 3.37 -3.20 10.01
C ILE A 60 4.67 -3.94 9.69
N THR A 61 4.59 -5.03 8.90
CA THR A 61 5.74 -5.77 8.37
C THR A 61 6.08 -5.38 6.93
N ASP A 62 5.42 -4.38 6.35
CA ASP A 62 5.81 -3.81 5.06
C ASP A 62 7.10 -2.97 5.21
N PRO A 63 8.21 -3.33 4.54
CA PRO A 63 9.46 -2.59 4.60
C PRO A 63 9.34 -1.12 4.17
N SER A 64 8.34 -0.78 3.37
CA SER A 64 8.08 0.60 2.92
C SER A 64 7.75 1.56 4.08
N TYR A 65 7.36 1.05 5.25
CA TYR A 65 7.16 1.86 6.47
C TYR A 65 8.41 2.04 7.35
N GLU A 66 9.58 1.54 6.95
CA GLU A 66 10.81 1.71 7.75
C GLU A 66 11.05 3.19 8.09
N GLY A 67 11.16 3.51 9.38
CA GLY A 67 11.37 4.88 9.86
C GLY A 67 10.10 5.76 9.89
N GLN A 68 8.91 5.20 9.61
CA GLN A 68 7.64 5.93 9.65
C GLN A 68 6.81 5.56 10.89
N ILE A 69 6.15 6.55 11.48
CA ILE A 69 5.12 6.33 12.50
C ILE A 69 3.78 6.17 11.79
N LEU A 70 3.16 5.00 11.94
CA LEU A 70 1.95 4.63 11.23
C LEU A 70 0.70 4.97 12.03
N VAL A 71 -0.19 5.77 11.45
CA VAL A 71 -1.55 6.02 11.94
C VAL A 71 -2.52 5.13 11.17
N ILE A 72 -3.23 4.23 11.87
CA ILE A 72 -4.30 3.45 11.26
C ILE A 72 -5.62 4.19 11.43
N THR A 73 -6.31 4.43 10.31
CA THR A 73 -7.60 5.15 10.32
C THR A 73 -8.76 4.31 10.80
N PHE A 74 -8.72 2.99 10.58
CA PHE A 74 -9.75 2.09 11.08
C PHE A 74 -9.68 2.03 12.62
N PRO A 75 -10.79 2.28 13.33
CA PRO A 75 -10.71 2.60 14.75
C PRO A 75 -10.38 1.39 15.64
N LEU A 76 -10.74 0.16 15.22
CA LEU A 76 -10.62 -1.05 16.02
C LEU A 76 -9.44 -1.88 15.53
N VAL A 77 -8.33 -1.89 16.29
CA VAL A 77 -7.10 -2.59 15.91
C VAL A 77 -6.71 -3.60 16.99
N GLY A 78 -6.27 -4.80 16.58
CA GLY A 78 -5.93 -5.91 17.48
C GLY A 78 -7.00 -6.99 17.60
N ASN A 79 -8.19 -6.75 17.03
CA ASN A 79 -9.37 -7.63 17.09
C ASN A 79 -9.12 -9.09 16.65
N TYR A 80 -8.22 -9.34 15.71
CA TYR A 80 -7.87 -10.70 15.26
C TYR A 80 -6.45 -11.15 15.67
N GLY A 81 -5.83 -10.46 16.62
CA GLY A 81 -4.53 -10.83 17.20
C GLY A 81 -3.41 -10.83 16.17
N VAL A 82 -2.38 -11.64 16.41
CA VAL A 82 -1.24 -11.84 15.52
C VAL A 82 -1.11 -13.33 15.22
N PRO A 83 -0.96 -13.73 13.95
CA PRO A 83 -0.81 -15.13 13.59
C PRO A 83 0.53 -15.70 14.08
N ASP A 84 0.68 -17.02 13.97
CA ASP A 84 1.91 -17.71 14.33
C ASP A 84 3.11 -17.22 13.49
N ARG A 85 4.16 -16.77 14.18
CA ARG A 85 5.39 -16.23 13.58
C ARG A 85 6.36 -17.31 13.12
N GLU A 86 6.22 -18.54 13.61
CA GLU A 86 7.10 -19.66 13.28
C GLU A 86 6.58 -20.52 12.12
N LEU A 87 5.30 -20.38 11.76
CA LEU A 87 4.75 -21.07 10.59
C LEU A 87 5.43 -20.58 9.31
N ARG A 88 5.86 -21.54 8.50
CA ARG A 88 6.48 -21.31 7.19
C ARG A 88 5.48 -21.48 6.06
N ASP A 89 5.68 -20.73 4.99
CA ASP A 89 4.85 -20.82 3.78
C ASP A 89 5.02 -22.20 3.12
N GLU A 90 3.94 -22.79 2.64
CA GLU A 90 3.97 -24.11 2.02
C GLU A 90 4.70 -24.13 0.68
N ASP A 91 4.68 -23.01 -0.06
CA ASP A 91 5.32 -22.90 -1.37
C ASP A 91 6.74 -22.36 -1.28
N VAL A 92 7.03 -21.58 -0.23
CA VAL A 92 8.34 -20.96 0.02
C VAL A 92 8.74 -21.13 1.49
N ALA A 93 9.23 -22.34 1.83
CA ALA A 93 9.49 -22.75 3.21
C ALA A 93 10.49 -21.87 3.99
N GLU A 94 11.31 -21.09 3.29
CA GLU A 94 12.24 -20.12 3.87
C GLU A 94 11.54 -18.87 4.42
N LEU A 95 10.29 -18.61 4.00
CA LEU A 95 9.54 -17.42 4.37
C LEU A 95 8.52 -17.72 5.48
N PRO A 96 8.27 -16.79 6.41
CA PRO A 96 7.14 -16.91 7.31
C PRO A 96 5.82 -16.87 6.52
N LYS A 97 4.81 -17.59 7.00
CA LYS A 97 3.56 -17.79 6.23
C LYS A 97 2.71 -16.52 6.12
N TYR A 98 2.62 -15.71 7.19
CA TYR A 98 1.61 -14.65 7.32
C TYR A 98 2.18 -13.23 7.37
N PHE A 99 3.46 -13.06 7.06
CA PHE A 99 4.15 -11.77 7.20
C PHE A 99 4.86 -11.39 5.90
N GLU A 100 5.04 -10.08 5.71
CA GLU A 100 5.59 -9.51 4.49
C GLU A 100 7.08 -9.20 4.57
N SER A 101 7.68 -9.36 5.75
CA SER A 101 9.12 -9.31 5.96
C SER A 101 9.51 -10.10 7.20
N ASN A 102 10.78 -10.00 7.60
CA ASN A 102 11.32 -10.66 8.79
C ASN A 102 11.01 -9.93 10.11
N LYS A 103 10.52 -8.69 10.10
CA LYS A 103 10.29 -7.89 11.32
C LYS A 103 9.22 -6.82 11.12
N ILE A 104 8.78 -6.21 12.22
CA ILE A 104 8.01 -4.97 12.18
C ILE A 104 8.94 -3.82 11.74
N HIS A 105 8.48 -3.02 10.77
CA HIS A 105 9.25 -1.92 10.18
C HIS A 105 8.81 -0.53 10.64
N VAL A 106 7.55 -0.38 11.08
CA VAL A 106 7.07 0.92 11.59
C VAL A 106 7.91 1.38 12.77
N ALA A 107 8.28 2.66 12.79
CA ALA A 107 8.97 3.29 13.92
C ALA A 107 8.04 3.46 15.14
N GLY A 108 6.73 3.43 14.91
CA GLY A 108 5.71 3.39 15.95
C GLY A 108 4.31 3.25 15.36
N LEU A 109 3.35 2.88 16.21
CA LEU A 109 1.96 2.66 15.80
C LEU A 109 0.99 3.52 16.61
N VAL A 110 0.10 4.23 15.93
CA VAL A 110 -0.89 5.14 16.52
C VAL A 110 -2.29 4.72 16.07
N ILE A 111 -3.15 4.39 17.04
CA ILE A 111 -4.50 3.87 16.78
C ILE A 111 -5.55 4.54 17.67
N ALA A 112 -6.81 4.45 17.27
CA ALA A 112 -7.91 4.99 18.07
C ALA A 112 -8.25 4.07 19.25
N HIS A 113 -8.48 2.79 18.99
CA HIS A 113 -8.84 1.80 20.00
C HIS A 113 -8.06 0.51 19.80
N TYR A 114 -7.54 -0.03 20.90
CA TYR A 114 -6.82 -1.29 20.94
C TYR A 114 -7.70 -2.40 21.54
N THR A 115 -7.77 -3.54 20.88
CA THR A 115 -8.43 -4.75 21.39
C THR A 115 -7.38 -5.74 21.90
N GLU A 116 -7.22 -5.87 23.22
CA GLU A 116 -6.32 -6.86 23.84
C GLU A 116 -6.87 -8.29 23.69
N GLU A 117 -8.17 -8.47 23.93
CA GLU A 117 -8.84 -9.76 23.80
C GLU A 117 -9.18 -10.04 22.33
N PHE A 118 -8.24 -10.66 21.63
CA PHE A 118 -8.40 -11.00 20.22
C PHE A 118 -9.20 -12.29 20.01
N SER A 119 -9.86 -12.41 18.85
CA SER A 119 -10.57 -13.64 18.44
C SER A 119 -10.40 -13.92 16.96
N HIS A 120 -9.52 -14.86 16.64
CA HIS A 120 -9.33 -15.39 15.29
C HIS A 120 -8.65 -16.76 15.36
N PHE A 121 -9.06 -17.72 14.53
CA PHE A 121 -8.55 -19.10 14.58
C PHE A 121 -7.04 -19.21 14.28
N LEU A 122 -6.47 -18.23 13.56
CA LEU A 122 -5.03 -18.15 13.29
C LEU A 122 -4.22 -17.47 14.41
N ALA A 123 -4.86 -16.77 15.33
CA ALA A 123 -4.16 -15.93 16.29
C ALA A 123 -3.40 -16.75 17.34
N LYS A 124 -2.16 -16.33 17.63
CA LYS A 124 -1.29 -16.93 18.64
C LYS A 124 -0.88 -15.97 19.75
N SER A 125 -0.97 -14.66 19.52
CA SER A 125 -0.64 -13.63 20.52
C SER A 125 -1.44 -12.35 20.27
N SER A 126 -1.47 -11.45 21.27
CA SER A 126 -2.03 -10.12 21.10
C SER A 126 -1.06 -9.23 20.32
N LEU A 127 -1.59 -8.20 19.66
CA LEU A 127 -0.76 -7.24 18.93
C LEU A 127 0.20 -6.50 19.88
N GLY A 128 -0.26 -6.09 21.07
CA GLY A 128 0.58 -5.44 22.06
C GLY A 128 1.75 -6.32 22.53
N THR A 129 1.54 -7.63 22.66
CA THR A 129 2.62 -8.58 23.00
C THR A 129 3.70 -8.59 21.93
N TRP A 130 3.32 -8.72 20.67
CA TRP A 130 4.26 -8.74 19.55
C TRP A 130 5.05 -7.42 19.40
N LEU A 131 4.38 -6.28 19.56
CA LEU A 131 5.02 -4.96 19.53
C LEU A 131 6.06 -4.82 20.65
N LYS A 132 5.78 -5.33 21.86
CA LYS A 132 6.74 -5.34 22.98
C LYS A 132 7.94 -6.23 22.69
N GLU A 133 7.71 -7.44 22.15
CA GLU A 133 8.77 -8.37 21.77
C GLU A 133 9.78 -7.76 20.79
N GLN A 134 9.30 -6.93 19.85
CA GLN A 134 10.15 -6.26 18.84
C GLN A 134 10.52 -4.82 19.18
N ASN A 135 10.28 -4.40 20.43
CA ASN A 135 10.61 -3.07 20.93
C ASN A 135 10.00 -1.91 20.11
N ILE A 136 8.75 -2.07 19.66
CA ILE A 136 8.02 -1.08 18.86
C ILE A 136 7.05 -0.30 19.75
N PRO A 137 7.17 1.04 19.81
CA PRO A 137 6.23 1.85 20.57
C PRO A 137 4.89 1.94 19.88
N ALA A 138 3.84 1.87 20.69
CA ALA A 138 2.49 1.98 20.17
C ALA A 138 1.53 2.58 21.20
N MET A 139 0.68 3.49 20.73
CA MET A 139 -0.29 4.21 21.55
C MET A 139 -1.71 4.09 21.01
N TYR A 140 -2.68 3.94 21.91
CA TYR A 140 -4.12 3.98 21.61
C TYR A 140 -4.81 5.12 22.35
N GLY A 141 -6.09 5.37 22.05
CA GLY A 141 -6.84 6.48 22.62
C GLY A 141 -6.57 7.80 21.90
N VAL A 142 -6.11 7.76 20.64
CA VAL A 142 -5.84 8.95 19.83
C VAL A 142 -6.99 9.18 18.85
N ASP A 143 -7.42 10.44 18.65
CA ASP A 143 -8.34 10.78 17.55
C ASP A 143 -7.62 10.68 16.20
N THR A 144 -7.51 9.46 15.68
CA THR A 144 -6.84 9.20 14.41
C THR A 144 -7.57 9.84 13.22
N ARG A 145 -8.86 10.16 13.34
CA ARG A 145 -9.62 10.89 12.31
C ARG A 145 -9.22 12.36 12.27
N ALA A 146 -9.15 13.03 13.42
CA ALA A 146 -8.67 14.41 13.50
C ALA A 146 -7.21 14.50 13.03
N LEU A 147 -6.36 13.59 13.48
CA LEU A 147 -4.96 13.50 13.06
C LEU A 147 -4.82 13.29 11.54
N THR A 148 -5.62 12.39 10.96
CA THR A 148 -5.63 12.15 9.51
C THR A 148 -6.07 13.39 8.73
N LYS A 149 -7.12 14.10 9.19
CA LYS A 149 -7.55 15.36 8.58
C LYS A 149 -6.43 16.41 8.61
N HIS A 150 -5.71 16.49 9.73
CA HIS A 150 -4.59 17.39 9.92
C HIS A 150 -3.45 17.10 8.94
N LEU A 151 -2.98 15.84 8.87
CA LEU A 151 -1.95 15.41 7.92
C LEU A 151 -2.37 15.61 6.47
N ARG A 152 -3.65 15.41 6.13
CA ARG A 152 -4.15 15.67 4.77
C ARG A 152 -4.12 17.17 4.41
N GLN A 153 -4.35 18.06 5.39
CA GLN A 153 -4.35 19.50 5.19
C GLN A 153 -2.93 20.10 5.19
N SER A 154 -2.05 19.63 6.05
CA SER A 154 -0.70 20.16 6.23
C SER A 154 0.38 19.41 5.45
N GLY A 155 0.08 18.18 5.03
CA GLY A 155 1.03 17.22 4.47
C GLY A 155 1.62 16.28 5.52
N SER A 156 2.26 15.20 5.06
CA SER A 156 3.08 14.34 5.92
C SER A 156 4.20 15.16 6.54
N MET A 157 4.49 14.91 7.82
CA MET A 157 5.47 15.67 8.58
C MET A 157 6.17 14.79 9.60
N LEU A 158 7.22 15.30 10.24
CA LEU A 158 7.88 14.58 11.31
C LEU A 158 6.98 14.52 12.56
N GLY A 159 6.97 13.34 13.17
CA GLY A 159 6.37 13.08 14.47
C GLY A 159 7.37 12.40 15.39
N ARG A 160 7.17 12.55 16.70
CA ARG A 160 7.89 11.78 17.71
C ARG A 160 6.96 11.32 18.82
N ILE A 161 7.12 10.06 19.21
CA ILE A 161 6.44 9.45 20.34
C ILE A 161 7.37 9.59 21.55
N ALA A 162 6.91 10.33 22.53
CA ALA A 162 7.53 10.45 23.84
C ALA A 162 6.83 9.54 24.85
N VAL A 163 7.56 9.05 25.85
CA VAL A 163 7.06 8.09 26.84
C VAL A 163 7.05 8.71 28.23
N GLN A 164 5.94 8.58 28.96
CA GLN A 164 5.84 9.06 30.34
C GLN A 164 6.89 8.39 31.23
N THR A 165 7.62 9.20 31.99
CA THR A 165 8.58 8.74 32.99
C THR A 165 7.88 8.20 34.24
N ASP A 166 8.48 7.22 34.91
CA ASP A 166 7.91 6.60 36.11
C ASP A 166 7.74 7.55 37.32
N LYS A 167 8.34 8.74 37.25
CA LYS A 167 8.31 9.75 38.32
C LYS A 167 7.10 10.68 38.26
N ALA A 168 6.34 10.66 37.17
CA ALA A 168 5.26 11.61 36.92
C ALA A 168 3.89 10.96 37.13
N THR A 169 3.01 11.67 37.84
CA THR A 169 1.58 11.34 37.88
C THR A 169 0.91 11.65 36.54
N VAL A 170 -0.26 11.06 36.28
CA VAL A 170 -1.07 11.36 35.09
C VAL A 170 -1.45 12.84 35.04
N GLU A 171 -1.78 13.45 36.18
CA GLU A 171 -2.13 14.87 36.28
C GLU A 171 -0.98 15.79 35.86
N GLU A 172 0.24 15.48 36.29
CA GLU A 172 1.45 16.22 35.88
C GLU A 172 1.77 16.04 34.39
N ALA A 173 1.61 14.81 33.89
CA ALA A 173 1.86 14.44 32.50
C ALA A 173 0.92 15.19 31.53
N THR A 174 -0.35 15.39 31.89
CA THR A 174 -1.36 16.10 31.07
C THR A 174 -1.27 17.64 31.15
N SER A 175 -0.29 18.20 31.86
CA SER A 175 -0.17 19.64 32.07
C SER A 175 0.49 20.39 30.89
N THR A 176 0.49 21.72 30.92
CA THR A 176 1.23 22.54 29.94
C THR A 176 2.76 22.36 30.00
N ASN A 177 3.27 21.71 31.04
CA ASN A 177 4.69 21.37 31.21
C ASN A 177 4.97 19.88 31.00
N TRP A 178 4.09 19.17 30.26
CA TRP A 178 4.17 17.74 29.98
C TRP A 178 5.60 17.29 29.63
N THR A 179 6.34 18.09 28.86
CA THR A 179 7.70 17.73 28.40
C THR A 179 8.70 17.37 29.50
N LYS A 180 8.52 17.86 30.74
CA LYS A 180 9.39 17.52 31.89
C LYS A 180 9.12 16.11 32.43
N HIS A 181 7.99 15.54 32.08
CA HIS A 181 7.46 14.28 32.60
C HIS A 181 7.59 13.14 31.59
N PHE A 182 8.14 13.42 30.41
CA PHE A 182 8.30 12.45 29.32
C PHE A 182 9.77 12.35 28.87
N GLU A 183 10.16 11.15 28.47
CA GLU A 183 11.37 10.93 27.69
C GLU A 183 11.06 11.25 26.22
N ILE A 184 11.71 12.27 25.68
CA ILE A 184 11.44 12.81 24.35
C ILE A 184 12.67 12.57 23.46
N PRO A 185 12.52 11.88 22.32
CA PRO A 185 13.64 11.67 21.41
C PRO A 185 13.91 12.92 20.57
N GLU A 186 15.11 13.00 20.00
CA GLU A 186 15.43 13.98 18.97
C GLU A 186 14.59 13.74 17.70
N TRP A 187 14.39 14.80 16.92
CA TRP A 187 13.73 14.67 15.63
C TRP A 187 14.58 13.82 14.68
N ASP A 188 13.94 12.87 13.99
CA ASP A 188 14.59 12.07 12.95
C ASP A 188 13.83 12.17 11.63
N ASP A 189 14.50 12.62 10.57
CA ASP A 189 13.94 12.60 9.22
C ASP A 189 14.41 11.35 8.46
N PRO A 190 13.52 10.37 8.24
CA PRO A 190 13.86 9.17 7.49
C PRO A 190 14.15 9.45 6.00
N ASN A 191 13.59 10.51 5.42
CA ASN A 191 13.63 10.74 3.97
C ASN A 191 15.01 11.14 3.45
N VAL A 192 15.88 11.67 4.31
CA VAL A 192 17.25 12.05 3.95
C VAL A 192 18.25 10.89 4.08
N LYS A 193 17.79 9.70 4.48
CA LYS A 193 18.61 8.52 4.72
C LYS A 193 18.36 7.46 3.66
N ASN A 194 19.39 6.67 3.37
CA ASN A 194 19.22 5.45 2.59
C ASN A 194 18.59 4.36 3.47
N LEU A 195 17.26 4.36 3.58
CA LEU A 195 16.50 3.37 4.34
C LEU A 195 16.55 1.98 3.70
N VAL A 196 16.72 1.91 2.38
CA VAL A 196 16.84 0.66 1.64
C VAL A 196 18.00 -0.20 2.17
N ALA A 197 19.12 0.43 2.52
CA ALA A 197 20.26 -0.28 3.10
C ALA A 197 19.95 -0.98 4.44
N LYS A 198 18.90 -0.57 5.16
CA LYS A 198 18.47 -1.21 6.42
C LYS A 198 17.53 -2.40 6.21
N VAL A 199 16.84 -2.45 5.07
CA VAL A 199 15.76 -3.42 4.82
C VAL A 199 16.09 -4.45 3.74
N SER A 200 17.01 -4.14 2.84
CA SER A 200 17.50 -5.06 1.83
C SER A 200 18.13 -6.30 2.44
N THR A 201 17.99 -7.44 1.77
CA THR A 201 18.71 -8.67 2.06
C THR A 201 20.22 -8.42 2.14
N PRO A 202 20.94 -9.03 3.09
CA PRO A 202 22.38 -8.86 3.23
C PRO A 202 23.19 -9.68 2.21
N LYS A 203 22.57 -10.69 1.57
CA LYS A 203 23.24 -11.57 0.62
C LYS A 203 22.27 -12.09 -0.44
N PRO A 204 22.77 -12.53 -1.61
CA PRO A 204 21.94 -13.20 -2.60
C PRO A 204 21.26 -14.46 -2.07
N VAL A 205 19.98 -14.64 -2.41
CA VAL A 205 19.18 -15.83 -2.09
C VAL A 205 18.44 -16.28 -3.35
N LEU A 206 18.46 -17.57 -3.66
CA LEU A 206 17.70 -18.15 -4.75
C LEU A 206 16.47 -18.86 -4.19
N TYR A 207 15.28 -18.44 -4.61
CA TYR A 207 14.02 -19.11 -4.33
C TYR A 207 13.59 -19.90 -5.56
N THR A 208 13.21 -21.16 -5.36
CA THR A 208 12.83 -22.08 -6.44
C THR A 208 11.41 -22.58 -6.24
N PRO A 209 10.63 -22.79 -7.31
CA PRO A 209 9.30 -23.43 -7.21
C PRO A 209 9.37 -24.78 -6.51
N ASN A 210 8.35 -25.09 -5.71
CA ASN A 210 8.20 -26.42 -5.12
C ASN A 210 7.96 -27.49 -6.20
N ALA A 211 8.08 -28.77 -5.81
CA ALA A 211 7.98 -29.89 -6.75
C ALA A 211 6.61 -30.02 -7.43
N GLU A 212 5.55 -29.46 -6.86
CA GLU A 212 4.18 -29.53 -7.38
C GLU A 212 3.86 -28.40 -8.36
N THR A 213 4.62 -27.30 -8.33
CA THR A 213 4.40 -26.12 -9.17
C THR A 213 4.87 -26.38 -10.61
N PRO A 214 4.01 -26.24 -11.63
CA PRO A 214 4.43 -26.34 -13.03
C PRO A 214 5.49 -25.29 -13.38
N LEU A 215 6.67 -25.75 -13.81
CA LEU A 215 7.79 -24.87 -14.13
C LEU A 215 7.60 -24.16 -15.47
N VAL A 216 7.87 -22.86 -15.51
CA VAL A 216 7.99 -22.09 -16.75
C VAL A 216 9.40 -22.27 -17.28
N LYS A 217 9.54 -22.96 -18.40
CA LYS A 217 10.84 -23.28 -19.01
C LYS A 217 11.10 -22.46 -20.26
N GLY A 218 12.35 -22.05 -20.44
CA GLY A 218 12.84 -21.46 -21.67
C GLY A 218 13.03 -22.49 -22.80
N PRO A 219 13.35 -22.04 -24.02
CA PRO A 219 13.68 -22.91 -25.15
C PRO A 219 14.93 -23.78 -24.92
N ASP A 220 15.78 -23.41 -23.95
CA ASP A 220 16.95 -24.16 -23.49
C ASP A 220 16.59 -25.28 -22.48
N GLY A 221 15.30 -25.46 -22.16
CA GLY A 221 14.82 -26.46 -21.21
C GLY A 221 15.05 -26.10 -19.74
N LYS A 222 15.70 -24.96 -19.46
CA LYS A 222 15.95 -24.46 -18.10
C LYS A 222 14.73 -23.69 -17.59
N THR A 223 14.48 -23.78 -16.28
CA THR A 223 13.48 -22.93 -15.62
C THR A 223 13.86 -21.47 -15.82
N LEU A 224 12.87 -20.64 -16.10
CA LEU A 224 13.04 -19.20 -16.24
C LEU A 224 13.56 -18.63 -14.93
N ARG A 225 14.57 -17.76 -14.99
CA ARG A 225 15.16 -17.14 -13.81
C ARG A 225 15.02 -15.63 -13.87
N ILE A 226 14.42 -15.05 -12.83
CA ILE A 226 14.30 -13.61 -12.64
C ILE A 226 15.31 -13.16 -11.59
N LEU A 227 16.07 -12.10 -11.90
CA LEU A 227 16.89 -11.40 -10.92
C LEU A 227 16.01 -10.33 -10.26
N ALA A 228 15.87 -10.39 -8.94
CA ALA A 228 15.14 -9.39 -8.16
C ALA A 228 16.12 -8.53 -7.37
N LEU A 229 16.12 -7.23 -7.61
CA LEU A 229 16.84 -6.28 -6.78
C LEU A 229 15.98 -5.95 -5.55
N ASP A 230 16.45 -6.38 -4.38
CA ASP A 230 15.77 -6.11 -3.11
C ASP A 230 16.07 -4.70 -2.64
N ILE A 231 15.11 -3.81 -2.83
CA ILE A 231 15.14 -2.44 -2.32
C ILE A 231 14.17 -2.23 -1.15
N GLY A 232 13.78 -3.32 -0.46
CA GLY A 232 12.72 -3.34 0.56
C GLY A 232 11.57 -4.27 0.17
N MET A 233 11.91 -5.44 -0.36
CA MET A 233 11.00 -6.38 -0.99
C MET A 233 10.03 -7.00 0.00
N LYS A 234 8.74 -6.91 -0.31
CA LYS A 234 7.71 -7.70 0.39
C LYS A 234 7.77 -9.16 -0.01
N TYR A 235 7.62 -10.05 0.97
CA TYR A 235 7.64 -11.50 0.76
C TYR A 235 6.57 -11.99 -0.20
N ASN A 236 5.40 -11.35 -0.30
CA ASN A 236 4.41 -11.83 -1.26
C ASN A 236 4.85 -11.63 -2.73
N GLN A 237 5.78 -10.72 -3.03
CA GLN A 237 6.37 -10.63 -4.38
C GLN A 237 7.17 -11.90 -4.72
N ILE A 238 7.91 -12.45 -3.75
CA ILE A 238 8.63 -13.72 -3.89
C ILE A 238 7.63 -14.85 -4.15
N ARG A 239 6.58 -14.94 -3.32
CA ARG A 239 5.51 -15.94 -3.47
C ARG A 239 4.84 -15.84 -4.83
N CYS A 240 4.51 -14.63 -5.31
CA CYS A 240 3.88 -14.42 -6.61
C CYS A 240 4.72 -14.95 -7.77
N PHE A 241 6.05 -14.79 -7.73
CA PHE A 241 6.95 -15.34 -8.75
C PHE A 241 7.08 -16.86 -8.65
N VAL A 242 7.42 -17.37 -7.46
CA VAL A 242 7.70 -18.79 -7.25
C VAL A 242 6.48 -19.66 -7.57
N ARG A 243 5.28 -19.23 -7.17
CA ARG A 243 4.00 -19.91 -7.48
C ARG A 243 3.66 -19.93 -8.98
N ARG A 244 4.28 -19.05 -9.77
CA ARG A 244 4.17 -19.00 -11.24
C ARG A 244 5.26 -19.82 -11.94
N GLY A 245 5.99 -20.65 -11.20
CA GLY A 245 6.92 -21.61 -11.77
C GLY A 245 8.24 -21.03 -12.26
N VAL A 246 8.63 -19.84 -11.80
CA VAL A 246 9.93 -19.23 -12.11
C VAL A 246 10.86 -19.25 -10.90
N GLU A 247 12.17 -19.33 -11.15
CA GLU A 247 13.18 -19.12 -10.13
C GLU A 247 13.38 -17.61 -9.89
N LEU A 248 13.52 -17.23 -8.62
CA LEU A 248 13.75 -15.83 -8.24
C LEU A 248 15.06 -15.72 -7.46
N LYS A 249 16.06 -15.09 -8.07
CA LYS A 249 17.31 -14.74 -7.39
C LYS A 249 17.20 -13.33 -6.83
N VAL A 250 16.98 -13.23 -5.52
CA VAL A 250 16.91 -11.95 -4.80
C VAL A 250 18.33 -11.53 -4.43
N VAL A 251 18.72 -10.30 -4.78
CA VAL A 251 20.06 -9.74 -4.52
C VAL A 251 19.97 -8.41 -3.77
N PRO A 252 21.00 -8.05 -2.98
CA PRO A 252 21.01 -6.79 -2.24
C PRO A 252 20.86 -5.55 -3.12
N TRP A 253 20.31 -4.45 -2.58
CA TRP A 253 20.08 -3.18 -3.27
C TRP A 253 21.29 -2.56 -3.99
N ASN A 254 22.51 -2.90 -3.55
CA ASN A 254 23.79 -2.42 -4.08
C ASN A 254 24.53 -3.49 -4.90
N HIS A 255 23.88 -4.60 -5.23
CA HIS A 255 24.47 -5.69 -6.01
C HIS A 255 24.89 -5.21 -7.39
N ASP A 256 26.02 -5.71 -7.89
CA ASP A 256 26.45 -5.37 -9.24
C ASP A 256 25.61 -6.11 -10.29
N LEU A 257 24.59 -5.44 -10.82
CA LEU A 257 23.68 -6.00 -11.83
C LEU A 257 24.40 -6.41 -13.13
N GLU A 258 25.53 -5.79 -13.44
CA GLU A 258 26.33 -6.07 -14.65
C GLU A 258 27.04 -7.42 -14.52
N SER A 259 27.51 -7.76 -13.30
CA SER A 259 28.15 -9.07 -13.01
C SER A 259 27.21 -10.27 -13.22
N GLU A 260 25.91 -10.04 -13.17
CA GLU A 260 24.88 -11.06 -13.35
C GLU A 260 24.43 -11.19 -14.83
N ALA A 261 24.93 -10.34 -15.73
CA ALA A 261 24.48 -10.30 -17.12
C ALA A 261 24.54 -11.68 -17.79
N GLY A 262 23.43 -12.08 -18.43
CA GLY A 262 23.30 -13.38 -19.09
C GLY A 262 23.02 -14.57 -18.17
N GLN A 263 22.94 -14.36 -16.84
CA GLN A 263 22.61 -15.41 -15.87
C GLN A 263 21.13 -15.43 -15.47
N TYR A 264 20.35 -14.46 -15.93
CA TYR A 264 18.93 -14.29 -15.70
C TYR A 264 18.21 -13.88 -16.98
N ASP A 265 16.90 -14.11 -17.01
CA ASP A 265 16.04 -13.89 -18.18
C ASP A 265 15.28 -12.56 -18.10
N GLY A 266 15.06 -12.02 -16.89
CA GLY A 266 14.42 -10.73 -16.64
C GLY A 266 14.87 -10.09 -15.33
N LEU A 267 14.70 -8.77 -15.22
CA LEU A 267 15.01 -7.99 -14.03
C LEU A 267 13.72 -7.50 -13.37
N PHE A 268 13.60 -7.74 -12.07
CA PHE A 268 12.54 -7.24 -11.22
C PHE A 268 13.10 -6.25 -10.19
N LEU A 269 12.42 -5.12 -10.00
CA LEU A 269 12.77 -4.10 -9.01
C LEU A 269 11.65 -4.04 -7.97
N SER A 270 11.96 -4.43 -6.72
CA SER A 270 10.95 -4.56 -5.67
C SER A 270 10.39 -3.21 -5.19
N ASN A 271 9.42 -3.28 -4.26
CA ASN A 271 9.04 -2.11 -3.47
C ASN A 271 10.13 -1.74 -2.45
N GLY A 272 9.94 -0.61 -1.75
CA GLY A 272 10.86 -0.16 -0.70
C GLY A 272 10.49 1.15 -0.02
N PRO A 273 11.23 1.53 1.04
CA PRO A 273 11.07 2.79 1.77
C PRO A 273 11.93 3.92 1.20
N GLY A 274 11.61 5.15 1.63
CA GLY A 274 12.47 6.33 1.47
C GLY A 274 12.23 7.14 0.20
N ASP A 275 13.10 8.12 -0.01
CA ASP A 275 13.08 8.99 -1.18
C ASP A 275 13.91 8.36 -2.31
N PRO A 276 13.37 8.14 -3.52
CA PRO A 276 14.16 7.67 -4.65
C PRO A 276 15.35 8.59 -4.95
N SER A 277 15.28 9.90 -4.63
CA SER A 277 16.29 10.93 -4.89
C SER A 277 17.65 10.68 -4.21
N VAL A 278 17.69 9.86 -3.14
CA VAL A 278 18.93 9.52 -2.43
C VAL A 278 19.60 8.24 -2.96
N MET A 279 18.98 7.53 -3.90
CA MET A 279 19.42 6.22 -4.40
C MET A 279 20.23 6.28 -5.71
N GLN A 280 21.15 7.24 -5.81
CA GLN A 280 21.81 7.55 -7.10
C GLN A 280 22.65 6.40 -7.63
N SER A 281 23.36 5.67 -6.77
CA SER A 281 24.15 4.51 -7.18
C SER A 281 23.28 3.42 -7.81
N THR A 282 22.10 3.17 -7.24
CA THR A 282 21.16 2.16 -7.74
C THR A 282 20.51 2.62 -9.05
N VAL A 283 20.15 3.90 -9.17
CA VAL A 283 19.64 4.46 -10.44
C VAL A 283 20.66 4.31 -11.56
N GLU A 284 21.95 4.57 -11.31
CA GLU A 284 23.00 4.40 -12.32
C GLU A 284 23.18 2.93 -12.74
N GLN A 285 23.05 1.97 -11.82
CA GLN A 285 23.06 0.55 -12.17
C GLN A 285 21.85 0.16 -13.03
N ILE A 286 20.64 0.59 -12.66
CA ILE A 286 19.42 0.32 -13.43
C ILE A 286 19.53 0.95 -14.83
N LYS A 287 20.07 2.17 -14.92
CA LYS A 287 20.28 2.88 -16.19
C LYS A 287 21.18 2.10 -17.14
N LYS A 288 22.24 1.47 -16.64
CA LYS A 288 23.08 0.56 -17.47
C LYS A 288 22.27 -0.60 -18.04
N VAL A 289 21.42 -1.24 -17.22
CA VAL A 289 20.57 -2.36 -17.68
C VAL A 289 19.53 -1.90 -18.70
N VAL A 290 18.89 -0.75 -18.45
CA VAL A 290 17.94 -0.13 -19.40
C VAL A 290 18.63 0.19 -20.73
N ALA A 291 19.86 0.71 -20.70
CA ALA A 291 20.64 1.02 -21.90
C ALA A 291 21.10 -0.23 -22.66
N ALA A 292 21.35 -1.34 -21.97
CA ALA A 292 21.74 -2.61 -22.59
C ALA A 292 20.62 -3.25 -23.42
N GLN A 293 19.35 -2.94 -23.11
CA GLN A 293 18.17 -3.38 -23.86
C GLN A 293 18.19 -4.87 -24.20
N ASN A 294 18.50 -5.74 -23.24
CA ASN A 294 18.76 -7.15 -23.52
C ASN A 294 17.96 -8.12 -22.64
N ILE A 295 17.06 -7.62 -21.80
CA ILE A 295 16.19 -8.40 -20.91
C ILE A 295 14.95 -7.55 -20.52
N PRO A 296 13.76 -8.14 -20.33
CA PRO A 296 12.59 -7.42 -19.81
C PRO A 296 12.78 -6.92 -18.38
N ILE A 297 12.10 -5.82 -18.04
CA ILE A 297 12.21 -5.15 -16.73
C ILE A 297 10.81 -4.87 -16.18
N PHE A 298 10.58 -5.24 -14.92
CA PHE A 298 9.37 -4.89 -14.18
C PHE A 298 9.70 -4.24 -12.83
N GLY A 299 9.13 -3.08 -12.53
CA GLY A 299 9.30 -2.39 -11.25
C GLY A 299 8.01 -2.17 -10.48
N ILE A 300 8.06 -2.26 -9.15
CA ILE A 300 6.92 -2.03 -8.24
C ILE A 300 7.26 -0.93 -7.22
N CYS A 301 6.37 0.04 -7.02
CA CYS A 301 6.48 1.11 -6.02
C CYS A 301 7.81 1.88 -6.11
N LEU A 302 8.76 1.68 -5.20
CA LEU A 302 10.09 2.29 -5.30
C LEU A 302 10.81 1.84 -6.58
N GLY A 303 10.66 0.58 -6.99
CA GLY A 303 11.21 0.06 -8.24
C GLY A 303 10.64 0.77 -9.48
N HIS A 304 9.38 1.20 -9.42
CA HIS A 304 8.78 2.06 -10.45
C HIS A 304 9.47 3.43 -10.53
N GLN A 305 9.69 4.06 -9.38
CA GLN A 305 10.33 5.37 -9.29
C GLN A 305 11.80 5.30 -9.73
N LEU A 306 12.55 4.28 -9.30
CA LEU A 306 13.95 4.13 -9.72
C LEU A 306 14.08 3.83 -11.22
N LEU A 307 13.17 3.03 -11.79
CA LEU A 307 13.13 2.78 -13.24
C LEU A 307 12.83 4.05 -14.03
N ALA A 308 11.87 4.86 -13.58
CA ALA A 308 11.55 6.15 -14.19
C ALA A 308 12.73 7.12 -14.10
N ARG A 309 13.42 7.19 -12.96
CA ARG A 309 14.63 8.02 -12.82
C ARG A 309 15.78 7.53 -13.71
N ALA A 310 15.94 6.22 -13.84
CA ALA A 310 16.94 5.63 -14.74
C ALA A 310 16.67 5.94 -16.21
N SER A 311 15.41 6.18 -16.61
CA SER A 311 15.04 6.67 -17.94
C SER A 311 15.10 8.19 -18.09
N GLY A 312 15.50 8.93 -17.06
CA GLY A 312 15.68 10.39 -17.07
C GLY A 312 14.48 11.18 -16.56
N ALA A 313 13.40 10.52 -16.12
CA ALA A 313 12.25 11.20 -15.53
C ALA A 313 12.54 11.70 -14.11
N SER A 314 11.78 12.71 -13.68
CA SER A 314 11.83 13.25 -12.33
C SER A 314 10.75 12.64 -11.43
N THR A 315 10.90 12.82 -10.13
CA THR A 315 9.95 12.36 -9.11
C THR A 315 9.60 13.54 -8.20
N LEU A 316 8.37 13.56 -7.69
CA LEU A 316 7.80 14.63 -6.89
C LEU A 316 7.32 14.07 -5.55
N LYS A 317 7.54 14.79 -4.45
CA LYS A 317 6.95 14.43 -3.15
C LYS A 317 5.46 14.79 -3.15
N LEU A 318 4.61 13.81 -2.89
CA LEU A 318 3.19 14.01 -2.71
C LEU A 318 2.94 14.66 -1.34
N LYS A 319 1.86 15.44 -1.25
CA LYS A 319 1.51 16.16 -0.03
C LYS A 319 1.40 15.24 1.19
N PHE A 320 0.64 14.14 1.07
CA PHE A 320 0.44 13.16 2.13
C PHE A 320 0.60 11.70 1.64
N GLY A 321 1.06 11.52 0.40
CA GLY A 321 1.20 10.21 -0.25
C GLY A 321 -0.11 9.47 -0.50
N ASN A 322 0.00 8.32 -1.16
CA ASN A 322 -1.10 7.40 -1.36
C ASN A 322 -0.86 6.14 -0.52
N ARG A 323 -1.72 5.93 0.47
CA ARG A 323 -1.57 4.90 1.52
C ARG A 323 -2.92 4.29 1.86
N GLY A 324 -3.20 3.11 1.32
CA GLY A 324 -4.52 2.50 1.47
C GLY A 324 -4.76 1.30 0.57
N HIS A 325 -5.88 0.60 0.80
CA HIS A 325 -6.27 -0.61 0.05
C HIS A 325 -7.44 -0.34 -0.91
N ASN A 326 -7.80 0.92 -1.09
CA ASN A 326 -9.01 1.36 -1.80
C ASN A 326 -8.70 2.38 -2.90
N ILE A 327 -7.48 2.38 -3.43
CA ILE A 327 -7.03 3.43 -4.34
C ILE A 327 -7.30 3.04 -5.80
N PRO A 328 -8.17 3.79 -6.52
CA PRO A 328 -8.55 3.47 -7.88
C PRO A 328 -7.47 3.87 -8.89
N CYS A 329 -6.97 2.91 -9.66
CA CYS A 329 -6.03 3.13 -10.76
C CYS A 329 -6.69 2.79 -12.10
N VAL A 330 -6.68 3.73 -13.04
CA VAL A 330 -7.23 3.55 -14.39
C VAL A 330 -6.10 3.22 -15.35
N SER A 331 -6.21 2.10 -16.05
CA SER A 331 -5.31 1.76 -17.15
C SER A 331 -5.52 2.72 -18.31
N LYS A 332 -4.46 3.39 -18.76
CA LYS A 332 -4.49 4.25 -19.95
C LYS A 332 -4.61 3.47 -21.26
N ILE A 333 -4.31 2.17 -21.24
CA ILE A 333 -4.43 1.29 -22.40
C ILE A 333 -5.88 0.83 -22.59
N SER A 334 -6.48 0.23 -21.55
CA SER A 334 -7.80 -0.38 -21.66
C SER A 334 -8.95 0.49 -21.16
N GLY A 335 -8.69 1.53 -20.36
CA GLY A 335 -9.72 2.29 -19.66
C GLY A 335 -10.29 1.60 -18.42
N ARG A 336 -9.85 0.38 -18.09
CA ARG A 336 -10.34 -0.34 -16.92
C ARG A 336 -9.79 0.30 -15.64
N CYS A 337 -10.66 0.43 -14.64
CA CYS A 337 -10.30 0.83 -13.29
C CYS A 337 -10.06 -0.42 -12.43
N TYR A 338 -9.00 -0.39 -11.63
CA TYR A 338 -8.65 -1.41 -10.64
C TYR A 338 -8.57 -0.77 -9.27
N ILE A 339 -9.00 -1.45 -8.22
CA ILE A 339 -8.72 -1.01 -6.85
C ILE A 339 -7.37 -1.60 -6.46
N THR A 340 -6.49 -0.77 -5.91
CA THR A 340 -5.10 -1.15 -5.64
C THR A 340 -4.69 -0.88 -4.20
N SER A 341 -3.70 -1.64 -3.74
CA SER A 341 -2.99 -1.40 -2.48
C SER A 341 -1.78 -0.51 -2.76
N GLN A 342 -1.62 0.56 -1.99
CA GLN A 342 -0.55 1.54 -2.18
C GLN A 342 0.07 1.95 -0.86
N ASN A 343 1.38 2.18 -0.89
CA ASN A 343 2.15 2.76 0.20
C ASN A 343 3.35 3.57 -0.33
N HIS A 344 3.12 4.80 -0.79
CA HIS A 344 4.19 5.66 -1.29
C HIS A 344 3.95 7.15 -1.03
N GLY A 345 5.04 7.88 -0.79
CA GLY A 345 5.06 9.34 -0.58
C GLY A 345 5.49 10.16 -1.79
N TYR A 346 5.92 9.50 -2.88
CA TYR A 346 6.47 10.14 -4.08
C TYR A 346 5.76 9.60 -5.33
N ALA A 347 5.73 10.38 -6.40
CA ALA A 347 5.18 9.98 -7.69
C ALA A 347 6.10 10.43 -8.84
N VAL A 348 6.03 9.74 -9.97
CA VAL A 348 6.75 10.11 -11.19
C VAL A 348 6.07 11.30 -11.88
N ASP A 349 6.86 12.28 -12.33
CA ASP A 349 6.34 13.38 -13.16
C ASP A 349 6.26 12.95 -14.62
N ILE A 350 5.03 12.68 -15.08
CA ILE A 350 4.76 12.25 -16.45
C ILE A 350 5.26 13.24 -17.52
N ASN A 351 5.36 14.53 -17.20
CA ASN A 351 5.78 15.55 -18.16
C ASN A 351 7.28 15.46 -18.47
N THR A 352 8.03 14.73 -17.63
CA THR A 352 9.46 14.51 -17.79
C THR A 352 9.78 13.16 -18.45
N LEU A 353 8.76 12.34 -18.75
CA LEU A 353 8.94 11.11 -19.51
C LEU A 353 9.39 11.43 -20.94
N SER A 354 10.38 10.71 -21.42
CA SER A 354 10.92 10.85 -22.77
C SER A 354 11.38 9.50 -23.31
N GLY A 355 11.85 9.44 -24.56
CA GLY A 355 12.49 8.23 -25.10
C GLY A 355 11.60 6.99 -25.12
N GLY A 356 10.35 7.10 -25.60
CA GLY A 356 9.44 5.96 -25.78
C GLY A 356 8.62 5.55 -24.54
N TRP A 357 8.92 6.13 -23.37
CA TRP A 357 8.14 5.89 -22.15
C TRP A 357 6.78 6.61 -22.17
N LYS A 358 5.74 5.90 -21.72
CA LYS A 358 4.35 6.37 -21.67
C LYS A 358 3.70 6.00 -20.34
N GLU A 359 2.68 6.76 -19.96
CA GLU A 359 1.86 6.48 -18.78
C GLU A 359 1.04 5.18 -18.98
N LEU A 360 1.12 4.27 -18.01
CA LEU A 360 0.40 2.99 -18.02
C LEU A 360 -0.88 3.06 -17.16
N PHE A 361 -0.77 3.58 -15.94
CA PHE A 361 -1.87 3.75 -15.00
C PHE A 361 -1.86 5.18 -14.44
N VAL A 362 -3.05 5.68 -14.13
CA VAL A 362 -3.27 6.96 -13.47
C VAL A 362 -4.21 6.79 -12.27
N ASN A 363 -3.94 7.50 -11.19
CA ASN A 363 -4.80 7.53 -10.02
C ASN A 363 -6.09 8.31 -10.34
N ALA A 364 -7.26 7.71 -10.13
CA ALA A 364 -8.53 8.36 -10.46
C ALA A 364 -8.94 9.46 -9.46
N ASN A 365 -8.32 9.51 -8.28
CA ASN A 365 -8.64 10.49 -7.25
C ASN A 365 -7.87 11.81 -7.41
N ASP A 366 -6.56 11.74 -7.70
CA ASP A 366 -5.68 12.90 -7.71
C ASP A 366 -4.90 13.11 -9.03
N GLY A 367 -4.99 12.15 -9.96
CA GLY A 367 -4.31 12.22 -11.25
C GLY A 367 -2.80 11.92 -11.20
N SER A 368 -2.26 11.45 -10.08
CA SER A 368 -0.84 11.07 -10.00
C SER A 368 -0.54 9.87 -10.89
N ASN A 369 0.72 9.76 -11.34
CA ASN A 369 1.17 8.60 -12.09
C ASN A 369 1.12 7.34 -11.23
N GLU A 370 0.61 6.24 -11.80
CA GLU A 370 0.50 4.95 -11.13
C GLU A 370 1.22 3.82 -11.88
N GLY A 371 1.94 4.17 -12.94
CA GLY A 371 2.73 3.24 -13.73
C GLY A 371 3.17 3.82 -15.07
N ILE A 372 4.23 3.24 -15.62
CA ILE A 372 4.79 3.59 -16.93
C ILE A 372 5.15 2.33 -17.72
N TYR A 373 5.19 2.45 -19.03
CA TYR A 373 5.65 1.38 -19.92
C TYR A 373 6.41 1.98 -21.11
N HIS A 374 7.30 1.19 -21.72
CA HIS A 374 7.97 1.57 -22.96
C HIS A 374 7.17 1.08 -24.17
N ASP A 375 7.04 1.93 -25.19
CA ASP A 375 6.17 1.66 -26.35
C ASP A 375 6.73 0.65 -27.38
N SER A 376 7.97 0.23 -27.19
CA SER A 376 8.69 -0.67 -28.10
C SER A 376 9.61 -1.69 -27.38
N LEU A 377 9.76 -1.58 -26.06
CA LEU A 377 10.64 -2.44 -25.26
C LEU A 377 9.82 -3.13 -24.16
N PRO A 378 10.25 -4.32 -23.69
CA PRO A 378 9.51 -5.09 -22.70
C PRO A 378 9.74 -4.56 -21.27
N PHE A 379 9.59 -3.24 -21.09
CA PHE A 379 9.80 -2.54 -19.83
C PHE A 379 8.49 -1.93 -19.36
N PHE A 380 8.15 -2.18 -18.10
CA PHE A 380 7.04 -1.50 -17.46
C PHE A 380 7.23 -1.46 -15.96
N SER A 381 6.46 -0.61 -15.29
CA SER A 381 6.43 -0.55 -13.84
C SER A 381 5.12 0.04 -13.34
N VAL A 382 4.77 -0.26 -12.10
CA VAL A 382 3.56 0.23 -11.43
C VAL A 382 3.90 0.79 -10.06
N GLN A 383 3.20 1.84 -9.67
CA GLN A 383 3.44 2.55 -8.41
C GLN A 383 2.74 1.88 -7.22
N PHE A 384 1.63 1.19 -7.49
CA PHE A 384 0.90 0.36 -6.52
C PHE A 384 1.54 -1.02 -6.34
N HIS A 385 0.95 -1.84 -5.46
CA HIS A 385 1.45 -3.16 -5.07
C HIS A 385 0.54 -4.29 -5.62
N PRO A 386 0.82 -4.82 -6.82
CA PRO A 386 0.12 -5.98 -7.39
C PRO A 386 0.09 -7.21 -6.48
N GLU A 387 1.13 -7.40 -5.66
CA GLU A 387 1.19 -8.48 -4.68
C GLU A 387 0.23 -8.26 -3.51
N SER A 388 -0.37 -7.08 -3.36
CA SER A 388 -1.36 -6.79 -2.32
C SER A 388 -0.82 -7.01 -0.90
N THR A 389 -1.40 -7.94 -0.14
CA THR A 389 -0.97 -8.40 1.20
C THR A 389 -0.44 -7.27 2.09
N PRO A 390 -1.35 -6.42 2.61
CA PRO A 390 -2.81 -6.49 2.48
C PRO A 390 -3.36 -5.72 1.26
N GLY A 391 -4.63 -5.97 0.95
CA GLY A 391 -5.38 -5.26 -0.10
C GLY A 391 -6.00 -6.17 -1.18
N PRO A 392 -6.66 -5.57 -2.18
CA PRO A 392 -7.38 -6.29 -3.23
C PRO A 392 -6.43 -6.93 -4.24
N ARG A 393 -6.71 -8.19 -4.62
CA ARG A 393 -5.88 -8.99 -5.54
C ARG A 393 -6.20 -8.74 -7.03
N ASP A 394 -6.69 -7.56 -7.35
CA ASP A 394 -7.25 -7.23 -8.68
C ASP A 394 -6.18 -7.07 -9.77
N THR A 395 -4.91 -6.94 -9.38
CA THR A 395 -3.79 -6.58 -10.28
C THR A 395 -2.64 -7.57 -10.30
N GLU A 396 -2.78 -8.74 -9.63
CA GLU A 396 -1.74 -9.77 -9.58
C GLU A 396 -1.37 -10.32 -10.97
N PHE A 397 -2.25 -10.16 -11.97
CA PHE A 397 -2.00 -10.53 -13.36
C PHE A 397 -0.77 -9.84 -13.97
N LEU A 398 -0.27 -8.75 -13.37
CA LEU A 398 0.94 -8.07 -13.83
C LEU A 398 2.21 -8.93 -13.68
N PHE A 399 2.23 -9.87 -12.73
CA PHE A 399 3.29 -10.88 -12.66
C PHE A 399 3.24 -11.84 -13.87
N ASP A 400 2.04 -12.23 -14.31
CA ASP A 400 1.85 -13.07 -15.50
C ASP A 400 2.28 -12.34 -16.77
N VAL A 401 1.93 -11.04 -16.88
CA VAL A 401 2.37 -10.16 -17.98
C VAL A 401 3.90 -10.09 -18.07
N PHE A 402 4.57 -9.93 -16.94
CA PHE A 402 6.02 -9.86 -16.91
C PHE A 402 6.66 -11.20 -17.29
N ILE A 403 6.23 -12.32 -16.70
CA ILE A 403 6.76 -13.65 -17.01
C ILE A 403 6.53 -14.01 -18.48
N LYS A 404 5.36 -13.70 -19.04
CA LYS A 404 5.05 -13.85 -20.47
C LYS A 404 6.06 -13.06 -21.31
N SER A 405 6.28 -11.79 -20.99
CA SER A 405 7.22 -10.93 -21.72
C SER A 405 8.66 -11.48 -21.69
N VAL A 406 9.08 -12.02 -20.54
CA VAL A 406 10.38 -12.69 -20.37
C VAL A 406 10.49 -13.95 -21.23
N LEU A 407 9.45 -14.80 -21.22
CA LEU A 407 9.42 -16.02 -22.02
C LEU A 407 9.44 -15.72 -23.52
N GLU A 408 8.63 -14.78 -23.98
CA GLU A 408 8.55 -14.36 -25.39
C GLU A 408 9.88 -13.78 -25.89
N TYR A 409 10.52 -12.94 -25.08
CA TYR A 409 11.85 -12.44 -25.38
C TYR A 409 12.88 -13.58 -25.41
N LYS A 410 12.85 -14.51 -24.45
CA LYS A 410 13.78 -15.64 -24.41
C LYS A 410 13.65 -16.55 -25.64
N GLN A 411 12.42 -16.74 -26.14
CA GLN A 411 12.11 -17.54 -27.33
C GLN A 411 12.49 -16.83 -28.64
N SER A 412 12.11 -15.56 -28.79
CA SER A 412 12.25 -14.84 -30.05
C SER A 412 13.57 -14.08 -30.20
N LYS A 413 14.20 -13.72 -29.07
CA LYS A 413 15.32 -12.76 -28.98
C LYS A 413 15.01 -11.39 -29.60
N VAL A 414 13.73 -11.05 -29.70
CA VAL A 414 13.24 -9.77 -30.21
C VAL A 414 12.59 -9.00 -29.07
N LEU A 415 13.09 -7.79 -28.81
CA LEU A 415 12.45 -6.87 -27.87
C LEU A 415 11.14 -6.37 -28.47
N LYS A 416 10.08 -6.41 -27.68
CA LYS A 416 8.74 -5.94 -28.06
C LYS A 416 8.12 -5.19 -26.90
N ALA A 417 7.20 -4.29 -27.22
CA ALA A 417 6.36 -3.66 -26.22
C ALA A 417 5.58 -4.73 -25.43
N VAL A 418 5.37 -4.47 -24.14
CA VAL A 418 4.59 -5.35 -23.28
C VAL A 418 3.12 -5.33 -23.71
N GLU A 419 2.53 -6.51 -23.88
CA GLU A 419 1.10 -6.66 -24.11
C GLU A 419 0.33 -6.72 -22.79
N PHE A 420 -0.56 -5.77 -22.57
CA PHE A 420 -1.42 -5.74 -21.38
C PHE A 420 -2.82 -6.30 -21.69
N PRO A 421 -3.43 -7.07 -20.78
CA PRO A 421 -4.77 -7.60 -20.97
C PRO A 421 -5.83 -6.50 -20.87
N GLY A 422 -7.04 -6.81 -21.33
CA GLY A 422 -8.21 -5.92 -21.20
C GLY A 422 -8.58 -5.12 -22.44
N GLY A 423 -7.88 -5.31 -23.55
CA GLY A 423 -8.18 -4.65 -24.84
C GLY A 423 -7.80 -3.17 -24.85
N LEU A 424 -8.11 -2.49 -25.96
CA LEU A 424 -7.88 -1.06 -26.10
C LEU A 424 -9.09 -0.26 -25.61
N LEU A 425 -8.83 0.93 -25.07
CA LEU A 425 -9.86 1.86 -24.61
C LEU A 425 -10.92 2.13 -25.69
N ALA A 426 -10.50 2.35 -26.93
CA ALA A 426 -11.41 2.59 -28.04
C ALA A 426 -12.38 1.43 -28.27
N ASP A 427 -11.87 0.19 -28.23
CA ASP A 427 -12.67 -1.03 -28.41
C ASP A 427 -13.64 -1.23 -27.24
N ASN A 428 -13.18 -1.00 -26.02
CA ASN A 428 -14.01 -1.12 -24.81
C ASN A 428 -15.14 -0.07 -24.80
N LEU A 429 -14.87 1.17 -25.23
CA LEU A 429 -15.89 2.20 -25.39
C LEU A 429 -16.89 1.85 -26.50
N ALA A 430 -16.41 1.28 -27.61
CA ALA A 430 -17.27 0.84 -28.71
C ALA A 430 -18.17 -0.35 -28.32
N ALA A 431 -17.69 -1.26 -27.48
CA ALA A 431 -18.45 -2.40 -26.96
C ALA A 431 -19.53 -1.99 -25.94
N HIS A 432 -19.34 -0.85 -25.26
CA HIS A 432 -20.24 -0.34 -24.23
C HIS A 432 -20.64 1.12 -24.50
N PRO A 433 -21.33 1.39 -25.62
CA PRO A 433 -21.70 2.75 -25.99
C PRO A 433 -22.65 3.34 -24.95
N ARG A 434 -22.43 4.62 -24.61
CA ARG A 434 -23.35 5.36 -23.74
C ARG A 434 -24.75 5.36 -24.34
N VAL A 435 -25.74 4.96 -23.56
CA VAL A 435 -27.14 4.98 -23.97
C VAL A 435 -27.73 6.36 -23.67
N HIS A 436 -28.50 6.91 -24.61
CA HIS A 436 -29.14 8.22 -24.49
C HIS A 436 -30.68 8.09 -24.53
N PRO A 437 -31.32 7.55 -23.48
CA PRO A 437 -32.76 7.42 -23.46
C PRO A 437 -33.43 8.80 -23.32
N LYS A 438 -34.50 9.05 -24.08
CA LYS A 438 -35.28 10.30 -23.93
C LYS A 438 -36.23 10.26 -22.73
N LYS A 439 -36.65 9.05 -22.36
CA LYS A 439 -37.66 8.80 -21.33
C LYS A 439 -37.40 7.45 -20.66
N VAL A 440 -37.47 7.41 -19.34
CA VAL A 440 -37.29 6.20 -18.53
C VAL A 440 -38.48 6.02 -17.58
N LEU A 441 -38.96 4.78 -17.48
CA LEU A 441 -39.95 4.35 -16.49
C LEU A 441 -39.23 3.70 -15.31
N VAL A 442 -39.41 4.24 -14.11
CA VAL A 442 -38.90 3.72 -12.86
C VAL A 442 -40.06 3.02 -12.13
N LEU A 443 -39.89 1.75 -11.82
CA LEU A 443 -40.84 0.97 -11.02
C LEU A 443 -40.46 1.14 -9.55
N GLY A 444 -41.34 1.76 -8.77
CA GLY A 444 -41.16 1.93 -7.32
C GLY A 444 -41.47 0.65 -6.55
N SER A 445 -41.41 0.74 -5.22
CA SER A 445 -41.80 -0.36 -4.33
C SER A 445 -43.24 -0.81 -4.63
N GLY A 446 -43.39 -2.12 -4.84
CA GLY A 446 -44.64 -2.77 -5.23
C GLY A 446 -45.39 -3.40 -4.06
N GLY A 447 -46.29 -4.34 -4.37
CA GLY A 447 -47.02 -5.12 -3.37
C GLY A 447 -46.18 -6.25 -2.76
N LEU A 448 -46.83 -7.08 -1.96
CA LEU A 448 -46.21 -8.24 -1.31
C LEU A 448 -45.79 -9.29 -2.34
N SER A 449 -44.55 -9.75 -2.24
CA SER A 449 -44.05 -10.96 -2.91
C SER A 449 -43.88 -12.06 -1.86
N ILE A 450 -44.26 -13.30 -2.18
CA ILE A 450 -44.08 -14.44 -1.26
C ILE A 450 -42.59 -14.58 -0.92
N GLY A 451 -42.25 -14.50 0.36
CA GLY A 451 -40.86 -14.53 0.85
C GLY A 451 -40.19 -13.16 1.04
N GLN A 452 -40.82 -12.06 0.61
CA GLN A 452 -40.39 -10.68 0.89
C GLN A 452 -41.51 -9.95 1.65
N ALA A 453 -41.50 -10.05 2.97
CA ALA A 453 -42.45 -9.31 3.79
C ALA A 453 -42.00 -7.86 3.96
N GLY A 454 -42.81 -6.90 3.47
CA GLY A 454 -42.73 -5.48 3.84
C GLY A 454 -41.51 -4.72 3.35
N GLU A 455 -40.87 -5.12 2.24
CA GLU A 455 -39.73 -4.41 1.67
C GLU A 455 -40.19 -3.12 0.95
N PHE A 456 -39.94 -1.98 1.58
CA PHE A 456 -40.14 -0.67 0.98
C PHE A 456 -38.79 -0.10 0.54
N ASP A 457 -38.61 0.03 -0.77
CA ASP A 457 -37.37 0.54 -1.36
C ASP A 457 -37.55 1.96 -1.90
N TYR A 458 -36.72 2.89 -1.39
CA TYR A 458 -36.66 4.27 -1.82
C TYR A 458 -35.54 4.54 -2.83
N SER A 459 -34.81 3.51 -3.26
CA SER A 459 -33.73 3.60 -4.26
C SER A 459 -34.22 4.19 -5.59
N GLY A 460 -35.50 4.02 -5.94
CA GLY A 460 -36.10 4.67 -7.10
C GLY A 460 -36.01 6.20 -7.07
N SER A 461 -35.99 6.84 -5.89
CA SER A 461 -35.76 8.28 -5.79
C SER A 461 -34.33 8.67 -6.19
N GLN A 462 -33.34 7.86 -5.84
CA GLN A 462 -31.95 8.08 -6.28
C GLN A 462 -31.81 7.84 -7.78
N ALA A 463 -32.49 6.83 -8.33
CA ALA A 463 -32.54 6.60 -9.79
C ALA A 463 -33.16 7.81 -10.52
N ILE A 464 -34.27 8.36 -10.02
CA ILE A 464 -34.89 9.57 -10.58
C ILE A 464 -33.94 10.76 -10.51
N LYS A 465 -33.23 10.95 -9.39
CA LYS A 465 -32.23 12.02 -9.24
C LYS A 465 -31.14 11.89 -10.31
N ALA A 466 -30.53 10.72 -10.45
CA ALA A 466 -29.47 10.47 -11.45
C ALA A 466 -29.98 10.71 -12.88
N LEU A 467 -31.16 10.20 -13.23
CA LEU A 467 -31.76 10.40 -14.55
C LEU A 467 -32.07 11.88 -14.83
N LYS A 468 -32.51 12.65 -13.82
CA LYS A 468 -32.76 14.09 -13.95
C LYS A 468 -31.48 14.90 -14.14
N GLU A 469 -30.41 14.58 -13.41
CA GLU A 469 -29.09 15.20 -13.59
C GLU A 469 -28.56 15.01 -15.01
N GLU A 470 -28.92 13.88 -15.64
CA GLU A 470 -28.62 13.55 -17.04
C GLU A 470 -29.63 14.11 -18.06
N GLY A 471 -30.61 14.92 -17.62
CA GLY A 471 -31.62 15.54 -18.49
C GLY A 471 -32.66 14.55 -19.06
N ILE A 472 -32.80 13.36 -18.46
CA ILE A 472 -33.70 12.30 -18.93
C ILE A 472 -35.08 12.47 -18.30
N TYR A 473 -36.13 12.44 -19.13
CA TYR A 473 -37.50 12.49 -18.63
C TYR A 473 -37.84 11.20 -17.86
N THR A 474 -38.35 11.33 -16.65
CA THR A 474 -38.63 10.19 -15.76
C THR A 474 -40.11 10.05 -15.44
N ILE A 475 -40.60 8.80 -15.45
CA ILE A 475 -41.93 8.42 -14.99
C ILE A 475 -41.75 7.46 -13.82
N LEU A 476 -42.41 7.70 -12.69
CA LEU A 476 -42.43 6.78 -11.56
C LEU A 476 -43.80 6.12 -11.46
N ILE A 477 -43.83 4.80 -11.27
CA ILE A 477 -45.05 4.07 -10.86
C ILE A 477 -44.84 3.59 -9.43
N ASN A 478 -45.70 4.04 -8.52
CA ASN A 478 -45.77 3.51 -7.17
C ASN A 478 -47.26 3.43 -6.75
N PRO A 479 -47.78 2.26 -6.36
CA PRO A 479 -49.20 2.12 -5.99
C PRO A 479 -49.53 2.72 -4.61
N ASN A 480 -48.53 2.94 -3.74
CA ASN A 480 -48.74 3.52 -2.43
C ASN A 480 -48.82 5.05 -2.52
N ILE A 481 -50.04 5.60 -2.51
CA ILE A 481 -50.30 7.05 -2.57
C ILE A 481 -49.68 7.85 -1.41
N ALA A 482 -49.37 7.20 -0.29
CA ALA A 482 -48.80 7.82 0.90
C ALA A 482 -47.26 7.62 0.99
N THR A 483 -46.64 7.09 -0.06
CA THR A 483 -45.18 6.91 -0.09
C THR A 483 -44.45 8.25 -0.06
N ILE A 484 -43.37 8.32 0.73
CA ILE A 484 -42.47 9.48 0.70
C ILE A 484 -41.80 9.64 -0.67
N GLN A 485 -41.73 8.56 -1.48
CA GLN A 485 -41.15 8.55 -2.83
C GLN A 485 -41.87 9.50 -3.81
N THR A 486 -43.17 9.74 -3.61
CA THR A 486 -44.00 10.65 -4.41
C THR A 486 -44.36 11.93 -3.67
N SER A 487 -43.80 12.14 -2.47
CA SER A 487 -43.94 13.42 -1.77
C SER A 487 -43.21 14.51 -2.54
N LYS A 488 -43.69 15.76 -2.43
CA LYS A 488 -43.09 16.90 -3.12
C LYS A 488 -41.69 17.28 -2.58
N GLY A 489 -41.32 16.80 -1.39
CA GLY A 489 -40.10 17.19 -0.69
C GLY A 489 -40.22 18.60 -0.14
#